data_AF-A0A7C8ZZ50-F1
#
_entry.id   AF-A0A7C8ZZ50-F1
#
_cell.length_a   1.000
_cell.length_b   1.000
_cell.length_c   1.000
_cell.angle_alpha   90.00
_cell.angle_beta   90.00
_cell.angle_gamma   90.00
#
_symmetry.space_group_name_H-M   'P 1'
#
loop_
_entity.id
_entity.type
_entity.pdbx_description
1 polymer ?
#
loop_
_entity_poly.entity_id
_entity_poly.type
_entity_poly.pdbx_seq_one_letter_code
_entity_poly.pdbx_strand_id
1 'polypeptide(L)'
;GLMRTWEAMSECHEIQKKIMQEIKSFNYSYHRKFCNDSHRLATLQLEAVLQNWLSCFSEYVSTQKAYVKSLYGWLSKFINEEALYYHNGSSSLLPLRFDGPTLVVTCHNWLTCLERLPDKAVKNAMKNLAKNTQAMWVQQGAEQQQKRKVEGLAREIDRKTIVIKKA
;
A
#
# COMPACT_ATOMS: atom_id res chain seq x y z
N GLY A 1 -29.29 59.87 1.75
CA GLY A 1 -30.68 59.66 2.17
C GLY A 1 -31.05 58.20 2.01
N LEU A 2 -32.09 57.73 2.72
CA LEU A 2 -32.50 56.31 2.80
C LEU A 2 -32.60 55.58 1.44
N MET A 3 -32.95 56.32 0.39
CA MET A 3 -33.03 55.79 -0.98
C MET A 3 -31.70 55.21 -1.46
N ARG A 4 -30.59 55.94 -1.26
CA ARG A 4 -29.24 55.50 -1.65
C ARG A 4 -28.76 54.28 -0.84
N THR A 5 -29.15 54.18 0.43
CA THR A 5 -28.84 52.99 1.25
C THR A 5 -29.63 51.76 0.81
N TRP A 6 -30.83 51.97 0.26
CA TRP A 6 -31.68 50.88 -0.20
C TRP A 6 -31.27 50.35 -1.57
N GLU A 7 -30.83 51.24 -2.46
CA GLU A 7 -30.16 50.87 -3.71
C GLU A 7 -28.89 50.04 -3.43
N ALA A 8 -28.03 50.51 -2.52
CA ALA A 8 -26.82 49.77 -2.15
C ALA A 8 -27.12 48.38 -1.55
N MET A 9 -28.16 48.26 -0.72
CA MET A 9 -28.55 46.97 -0.15
C MET A 9 -29.10 46.01 -1.22
N SER A 10 -29.91 46.54 -2.14
CA SER A 10 -30.47 45.77 -3.27
C SER A 10 -29.37 45.24 -4.19
N GLU A 11 -28.39 46.09 -4.52
CA GLU A 11 -27.21 45.70 -5.29
C GLU A 11 -26.40 44.63 -4.56
N CYS A 12 -26.19 44.78 -3.26
CA CYS A 12 -25.49 43.80 -2.44
C CYS A 12 -26.23 42.44 -2.42
N HIS A 13 -27.57 42.44 -2.36
CA HIS A 13 -28.36 41.23 -2.41
C HIS A 13 -28.34 40.55 -3.79
N GLU A 14 -28.35 41.30 -4.90
CA GLU A 14 -28.19 40.71 -6.23
C GLU A 14 -26.80 40.12 -6.43
N ILE A 15 -25.75 40.76 -5.90
CA ILE A 15 -24.39 40.21 -5.89
C ILE A 15 -24.35 38.91 -5.08
N GLN A 16 -24.91 38.89 -3.86
CA GLN A 16 -25.00 37.69 -3.02
C GLN A 16 -25.78 36.56 -3.72
N LYS A 17 -26.88 36.89 -4.39
CA LYS A 17 -27.70 35.94 -5.14
C LYS A 17 -26.95 35.37 -6.33
N LYS A 18 -26.22 36.20 -7.07
CA LYS A 18 -25.37 35.76 -8.19
C LYS A 18 -24.25 34.84 -7.71
N ILE A 19 -23.56 35.21 -6.64
CA ILE A 19 -22.55 34.36 -5.98
C ILE A 19 -23.17 33.01 -5.57
N MET A 20 -24.36 33.01 -4.97
CA MET A 20 -25.04 31.78 -4.55
C MET A 20 -25.46 30.89 -5.74
N GLN A 21 -25.86 31.51 -6.86
CA GLN A 21 -26.16 30.78 -8.11
C GLN A 21 -24.89 30.19 -8.73
N GLU A 22 -23.79 30.94 -8.75
CA GLU A 22 -22.49 30.47 -9.21
C GLU A 22 -21.93 29.36 -8.32
N ILE A 23 -22.07 29.44 -7.00
CA ILE A 23 -21.69 28.35 -6.08
C ILE A 23 -22.54 27.08 -6.33
N LYS A 24 -23.83 27.23 -6.63
CA LYS A 24 -24.72 26.10 -6.98
C LYS A 24 -24.38 25.48 -8.34
N SER A 25 -23.92 26.26 -9.32
CA SER A 25 -23.45 25.74 -10.61
C SER A 25 -22.03 25.17 -10.51
N PHE A 26 -21.22 25.71 -9.60
CA PHE A 26 -19.95 25.16 -9.13
C PHE A 26 -20.15 23.96 -8.18
N ASN A 27 -21.19 23.16 -8.42
CA ASN A 27 -21.21 21.75 -8.05
C ASN A 27 -20.20 20.98 -8.93
N TYR A 28 -18.94 21.44 -8.94
CA TYR A 28 -17.83 20.52 -9.14
C TYR A 28 -18.01 19.48 -8.05
N SER A 29 -18.14 18.22 -8.46
CA SER A 29 -18.31 17.05 -7.60
C SER A 29 -17.07 16.86 -6.72
N TYR A 30 -16.85 17.80 -5.81
CA TYR A 30 -16.01 17.72 -4.63
C TYR A 30 -16.82 17.19 -3.45
N HIS A 31 -17.93 16.51 -3.73
CA HIS A 31 -18.19 15.28 -3.02
C HIS A 31 -16.94 14.42 -3.24
N ARG A 32 -15.97 14.53 -2.31
CA ARG A 32 -15.09 13.43 -1.94
C ARG A 32 -15.98 12.20 -2.03
N LYS A 33 -15.89 11.45 -3.14
CA LYS A 33 -16.83 10.36 -3.42
C LYS A 33 -16.60 9.42 -2.26
N PHE A 34 -17.48 9.47 -1.27
CA PHE A 34 -17.34 8.68 -0.06
C PHE A 34 -17.07 7.25 -0.50
N CYS A 35 -16.14 6.58 0.17
CA CYS A 35 -15.85 5.20 -0.12
C CYS A 35 -17.17 4.41 -0.15
N ASN A 36 -17.47 3.78 -1.29
CA ASN A 36 -18.66 2.96 -1.45
C ASN A 36 -18.34 1.49 -1.13
N ASP A 37 -19.37 0.63 -1.13
CA ASP A 37 -19.19 -0.79 -0.81
C ASP A 37 -18.22 -1.49 -1.76
N SER A 38 -18.16 -1.10 -3.04
CA SER A 38 -17.22 -1.69 -4.00
C SER A 38 -15.76 -1.36 -3.67
N HIS A 39 -15.45 -0.11 -3.27
CA HIS A 39 -14.10 0.27 -2.86
C HIS A 39 -13.68 -0.46 -1.58
N ARG A 40 -14.62 -0.64 -0.63
CA ARG A 40 -14.37 -1.37 0.61
C ARG A 40 -14.14 -2.87 0.37
N LEU A 41 -14.93 -3.48 -0.52
CA LEU A 41 -14.74 -4.86 -0.94
C LEU A 41 -13.38 -5.05 -1.64
N ALA A 42 -13.02 -4.16 -2.56
CA ALA A 42 -11.71 -4.20 -3.23
C ALA A 42 -10.55 -4.09 -2.23
N THR A 43 -10.69 -3.25 -1.20
CA THR A 43 -9.67 -3.10 -0.15
C THR A 43 -9.55 -4.37 0.71
N LEU A 44 -10.67 -5.02 1.04
CA LEU A 44 -10.68 -6.31 1.75
C LEU A 44 -10.03 -7.43 0.92
N GLN A 45 -10.34 -7.49 -0.38
CA GLN A 45 -9.74 -8.47 -1.29
C GLN A 45 -8.23 -8.24 -1.43
N LEU A 46 -7.81 -6.97 -1.54
CA LEU A 46 -6.40 -6.61 -1.57
C LEU A 46 -5.67 -7.06 -0.30
N GLU A 47 -6.27 -6.85 0.88
CA GLU A 47 -5.70 -7.33 2.16
C GLU A 47 -5.48 -8.85 2.13
N ALA A 48 -6.47 -9.63 1.69
CA ALA A 48 -6.35 -11.09 1.59
C ALA A 48 -5.22 -11.52 0.64
N VAL A 49 -5.12 -10.87 -0.53
CA VAL A 49 -4.05 -11.14 -1.50
C VAL A 49 -2.67 -10.78 -0.93
N LEU A 50 -2.55 -9.66 -0.22
CA LEU A 50 -1.28 -9.24 0.40
C LEU A 50 -0.82 -10.23 1.48
N GLN A 51 -1.74 -10.74 2.30
CA GLN A 51 -1.43 -11.76 3.31
C GLN A 51 -0.96 -13.06 2.67
N ASN A 52 -1.66 -13.52 1.63
CA ASN A 52 -1.25 -14.71 0.89
C ASN A 52 0.13 -14.51 0.24
N TRP A 53 0.34 -13.37 -0.42
CA TRP A 53 1.61 -13.06 -1.07
C TRP A 53 2.76 -13.01 -0.07
N LEU A 54 2.56 -12.42 1.12
CA LEU A 54 3.54 -12.41 2.21
C LEU A 54 3.91 -13.83 2.68
N SER A 55 2.93 -14.71 2.79
CA SER A 55 3.13 -16.11 3.17
C SER A 55 3.92 -16.85 2.10
N CYS A 56 3.45 -16.83 0.85
CA CYS A 56 4.10 -17.48 -0.27
C CYS A 56 5.54 -16.97 -0.48
N PHE A 57 5.76 -15.66 -0.38
CA PHE A 57 7.11 -15.07 -0.49
C PHE A 57 8.03 -15.59 0.61
N SER A 58 7.55 -15.59 1.86
CA SER A 58 8.34 -16.07 3.01
C SER A 58 8.72 -17.54 2.86
N GLU A 59 7.77 -18.38 2.46
CA GLU A 59 7.98 -19.80 2.24
C GLU A 59 8.92 -20.05 1.07
N TYR A 60 8.68 -19.39 -0.07
CA TYR A 60 9.50 -19.52 -1.26
C TYR A 60 10.97 -19.18 -0.97
N VAL A 61 11.26 -18.04 -0.35
CA VAL A 61 12.64 -17.63 -0.04
C VAL A 61 13.29 -18.61 0.94
N SER A 62 12.56 -19.02 1.98
CA SER A 62 13.03 -20.01 2.95
C SER A 62 13.40 -21.33 2.29
N THR A 63 12.50 -21.85 1.45
CA THR A 63 12.68 -23.13 0.75
C THR A 63 13.83 -23.06 -0.25
N GLN A 64 13.97 -21.97 -1.00
CA GLN A 64 15.10 -21.76 -1.91
C GLN A 64 16.44 -21.76 -1.17
N LYS A 65 16.54 -21.01 -0.06
CA LYS A 65 17.75 -20.99 0.78
C LYS A 65 18.08 -22.38 1.34
N ALA A 66 17.08 -23.08 1.88
CA ALA A 66 17.25 -24.42 2.43
C ALA A 66 17.69 -25.43 1.37
N TYR A 67 17.10 -25.37 0.18
CA TYR A 67 17.44 -26.23 -0.95
C TYR A 67 18.90 -26.03 -1.39
N VAL A 68 19.30 -24.79 -1.67
CA VAL A 68 20.66 -24.50 -2.14
C VAL A 68 21.70 -24.80 -1.06
N LYS A 69 21.38 -24.53 0.22
CA LYS A 69 22.24 -24.91 1.35
C LYS A 69 22.44 -26.42 1.44
N SER A 70 21.37 -27.20 1.24
CA SER A 70 21.43 -28.66 1.26
C SER A 70 22.23 -29.20 0.08
N LEU A 71 22.02 -28.63 -1.11
CA LEU A 71 22.77 -28.99 -2.33
C LEU A 71 24.26 -28.70 -2.17
N TYR A 72 24.62 -27.50 -1.69
CA TYR A 72 26.01 -27.12 -1.44
C TYR A 72 26.66 -28.04 -0.39
N GLY A 73 25.96 -28.32 0.72
CA GLY A 73 26.45 -29.23 1.76
C GLY A 73 26.63 -30.67 1.28
N TRP A 74 25.76 -31.16 0.39
CA TRP A 74 25.90 -32.47 -0.24
C TRP A 74 27.10 -32.53 -1.19
N LEU A 75 27.23 -31.54 -2.08
CA LEU A 75 28.33 -31.46 -3.04
C LEU A 75 29.71 -31.32 -2.37
N SER A 76 29.78 -30.60 -1.26
CA SER A 76 31.04 -30.35 -0.54
C SER A 76 31.64 -31.64 0.06
N LYS A 77 30.84 -32.70 0.26
CA LYS A 77 31.33 -34.00 0.75
C LYS A 77 32.17 -34.77 -0.28
N PHE A 78 32.11 -34.39 -1.55
CA PHE A 78 32.84 -35.05 -2.64
C PHE A 78 34.15 -34.33 -2.98
N ILE A 79 34.55 -33.32 -2.21
CA ILE A 79 35.83 -32.61 -2.35
C ILE A 79 36.78 -33.13 -1.28
N ASN A 80 37.96 -33.61 -1.67
CA ASN A 80 39.02 -34.01 -0.74
C ASN A 80 39.54 -32.79 0.05
N GLU A 81 39.75 -32.95 1.37
CA GLU A 81 40.20 -31.89 2.29
C GLU A 81 41.54 -31.23 1.89
N GLU A 82 42.40 -31.92 1.12
CA GLU A 82 43.69 -31.38 0.68
C GLU A 82 43.56 -30.18 -0.28
N ALA A 83 42.44 -30.03 -1.01
CA ALA A 83 42.21 -28.88 -1.88
C ALA A 83 41.76 -27.61 -1.12
N LEU A 84 41.31 -27.76 0.15
CA LEU A 84 40.75 -26.66 0.95
C LEU A 84 41.78 -25.96 1.84
N TYR A 85 42.96 -26.55 2.04
CA TYR A 85 43.94 -26.07 3.04
C TYR A 85 44.81 -24.88 2.61
N TYR A 86 44.87 -24.53 1.31
CA TYR A 86 45.75 -23.46 0.84
C TYR A 86 45.17 -22.04 0.92
N HIS A 87 43.95 -21.85 1.42
CA HIS A 87 43.30 -20.54 1.32
C HIS A 87 43.36 -19.66 2.57
N ASN A 88 43.78 -20.17 3.73
CA ASN A 88 43.72 -19.39 4.97
C ASN A 88 45.00 -18.59 5.28
N GLY A 89 45.95 -18.48 4.35
CA GLY A 89 47.25 -17.91 4.66
C GLY A 89 48.07 -17.40 3.48
N SER A 90 47.56 -16.45 2.68
CA SER A 90 48.45 -15.52 1.96
C SER A 90 47.67 -14.41 1.25
N SER A 91 47.94 -13.18 1.68
CA SER A 91 47.66 -11.93 0.98
C SER A 91 48.32 -11.90 -0.40
N SER A 92 47.55 -11.84 -1.48
CA SER A 92 47.88 -11.11 -2.73
C SER A 92 46.69 -11.09 -3.69
N LEU A 93 46.71 -10.12 -4.60
CA LEU A 93 45.68 -9.69 -5.56
C LEU A 93 45.32 -10.74 -6.64
N LEU A 94 44.84 -11.93 -6.28
CA LEU A 94 44.35 -12.92 -7.24
C LEU A 94 42.89 -13.28 -6.96
N PRO A 95 42.03 -13.40 -8.01
CA PRO A 95 40.63 -13.74 -7.81
C PRO A 95 40.55 -15.09 -7.14
N LEU A 96 39.84 -15.13 -6.00
CA LEU A 96 39.52 -16.27 -5.15
C LEU A 96 39.41 -17.59 -5.96
N ARG A 97 40.51 -18.30 -6.18
CA ARG A 97 40.51 -19.59 -6.88
C ARG A 97 40.24 -20.66 -5.83
N PHE A 98 38.95 -20.92 -5.62
CA PHE A 98 38.53 -22.17 -5.01
C PHE A 98 38.78 -23.27 -6.03
N ASP A 99 39.80 -24.11 -5.80
CA ASP A 99 40.22 -25.19 -6.71
C ASP A 99 39.32 -26.44 -6.59
N GLY A 100 38.04 -26.22 -6.32
CA GLY A 100 37.02 -27.26 -6.30
C GLY A 100 36.32 -27.37 -7.65
N PRO A 101 35.58 -28.46 -7.91
CA PRO A 101 34.79 -28.60 -9.12
C PRO A 101 33.90 -27.37 -9.34
N THR A 102 33.85 -26.84 -10.57
CA THR A 102 33.10 -25.63 -10.96
C THR A 102 31.67 -25.60 -10.40
N LEU A 103 31.05 -26.77 -10.30
CA LEU A 103 29.72 -26.95 -9.72
C LEU A 103 29.63 -26.52 -8.25
N VAL A 104 30.63 -26.84 -7.42
CA VAL A 104 30.64 -26.51 -5.99
C VAL A 104 30.88 -25.01 -5.78
N VAL A 105 31.79 -24.42 -6.56
CA VAL A 105 32.02 -22.96 -6.57
C VAL A 105 30.73 -22.22 -6.95
N THR A 106 30.03 -22.71 -7.97
CA THR A 106 28.77 -22.12 -8.42
C THR A 106 27.70 -22.19 -7.33
N CYS A 107 27.55 -23.33 -6.66
CA CYS A 107 26.59 -23.50 -5.56
C CYS A 107 26.94 -22.64 -4.34
N HIS A 108 28.23 -22.52 -3.99
CA HIS A 108 28.71 -21.63 -2.94
C HIS A 108 28.36 -20.16 -3.22
N ASN A 109 28.66 -19.70 -4.43
CA ASN A 109 28.38 -18.34 -4.86
C ASN A 109 26.87 -18.07 -4.89
N TRP A 110 26.09 -19.04 -5.37
CA TRP A 110 24.63 -18.95 -5.36
C TRP A 110 24.08 -18.84 -3.94
N LEU A 111 24.54 -19.68 -3.01
CA LEU A 111 24.16 -19.61 -1.60
C LEU A 111 24.52 -18.25 -0.98
N THR A 112 25.74 -17.76 -1.25
CA THR A 112 26.22 -16.46 -0.78
C THR A 112 25.33 -15.32 -1.29
N CYS A 113 24.94 -15.36 -2.56
CA CYS A 113 24.02 -14.38 -3.13
C CYS A 113 22.63 -14.46 -2.49
N LEU A 114 22.09 -15.66 -2.27
CA LEU A 114 20.79 -15.87 -1.62
C LEU A 114 20.79 -15.35 -0.18
N GLU A 115 21.84 -15.58 0.60
CA GLU A 115 21.92 -15.11 1.99
C GLU A 115 22.04 -13.58 2.10
N ARG A 116 22.56 -12.92 1.06
CA ARG A 116 22.66 -11.46 0.98
C ARG A 116 21.39 -10.79 0.49
N LEU A 117 20.37 -11.54 0.08
CA LEU A 117 19.12 -10.96 -0.38
C LEU A 117 18.46 -10.13 0.75
N PRO A 118 17.81 -9.00 0.42
CA PRO A 118 17.12 -8.17 1.40
C PRO A 118 15.75 -8.74 1.78
N ASP A 119 15.62 -10.06 1.94
CA ASP A 119 14.32 -10.74 2.14
C ASP A 119 13.57 -10.24 3.38
N LYS A 120 14.30 -9.94 4.46
CA LYS A 120 13.72 -9.35 5.69
C LYS A 120 13.15 -7.95 5.43
N ALA A 121 13.85 -7.12 4.67
CA ALA A 121 13.39 -5.77 4.35
C ALA A 121 12.15 -5.81 3.46
N VAL A 122 12.14 -6.67 2.44
CA VAL A 122 10.98 -6.91 1.57
C VAL A 122 9.78 -7.42 2.39
N LYS A 123 9.99 -8.44 3.24
CA LYS A 123 8.95 -8.99 4.13
C LYS A 123 8.36 -7.92 5.05
N ASN A 124 9.19 -7.02 5.58
CA ASN A 124 8.73 -5.91 6.42
C ASN A 124 7.95 -4.87 5.61
N ALA A 125 8.39 -4.52 4.40
CA ALA A 125 7.66 -3.63 3.51
C ALA A 125 6.28 -4.19 3.15
N MET A 126 6.19 -5.49 2.84
CA MET A 126 4.93 -6.18 2.59
C MET A 126 4.00 -6.17 3.81
N LYS A 127 4.54 -6.44 5.01
CA LYS A 127 3.77 -6.35 6.27
C LYS A 127 3.24 -4.94 6.52
N ASN A 128 4.05 -3.92 6.27
CA ASN A 128 3.64 -2.52 6.43
C ASN A 128 2.55 -2.15 5.43
N LEU A 129 2.67 -2.60 4.17
CA LEU A 129 1.63 -2.42 3.16
C LEU A 129 0.31 -3.07 3.61
N ALA A 130 0.35 -4.32 4.08
CA ALA A 130 -0.84 -5.02 4.58
C ALA A 130 -1.50 -4.28 5.76
N LYS A 131 -0.70 -3.77 6.72
CA LYS A 131 -1.21 -2.94 7.83
C LYS A 131 -1.86 -1.64 7.34
N ASN A 132 -1.25 -0.97 6.36
CA ASN A 132 -1.81 0.25 5.80
C ASN A 132 -3.13 -0.03 5.06
N THR A 133 -3.22 -1.13 4.32
CA THR A 133 -4.46 -1.56 3.67
C THR A 133 -5.56 -1.86 4.69
N GLN A 134 -5.23 -2.54 5.80
CA GLN A 134 -6.16 -2.79 6.88
C GLN A 134 -6.66 -1.48 7.53
N ALA A 135 -5.75 -0.55 7.82
CA ALA A 135 -6.10 0.78 8.35
C ALA A 135 -7.01 1.56 7.39
N MET A 136 -6.72 1.49 6.08
CA MET A 136 -7.55 2.08 5.04
C MET A 136 -8.96 1.46 5.04
N TRP A 137 -9.09 0.13 5.15
CA TRP A 137 -10.41 -0.53 5.23
C TRP A 137 -11.24 -0.06 6.44
N VAL A 138 -10.60 0.12 7.60
CA VAL A 138 -11.25 0.66 8.80
C VAL A 138 -11.72 2.09 8.56
N GLN A 139 -10.86 2.94 7.99
CA GLN A 139 -11.20 4.33 7.67
C GLN A 139 -12.37 4.41 6.68
N GLN A 140 -12.38 3.57 5.64
CA GLN A 140 -13.48 3.49 4.67
C GLN A 140 -14.81 3.14 5.34
N GLY A 141 -14.80 2.23 6.33
CA GLY A 141 -16.00 1.91 7.13
C GLY A 141 -16.53 3.11 7.91
N ALA A 142 -15.64 3.88 8.54
CA ALA A 142 -16.01 5.11 9.25
C ALA A 142 -16.55 6.20 8.31
N GLU A 143 -15.92 6.39 7.14
CA GLU A 143 -16.39 7.32 6.10
C GLU A 143 -17.79 6.95 5.60
N GLN A 144 -18.07 5.66 5.44
CA GLN A 144 -19.39 5.19 5.00
C GLN A 144 -20.46 5.41 6.06
N GLN A 145 -20.14 5.22 7.35
CA GLN A 145 -21.06 5.55 8.43
C GLN A 145 -21.37 7.06 8.45
N GLN A 146 -20.36 7.90 8.25
CA GLN A 146 -20.54 9.35 8.18
C GLN A 146 -21.40 9.75 6.98
N LYS A 147 -21.19 9.11 5.82
CA LYS A 147 -22.01 9.31 4.63
C LYS A 147 -23.49 9.05 4.92
N ARG A 148 -23.82 7.93 5.56
CA ARG A 148 -25.20 7.58 5.93
C ARG A 148 -25.85 8.63 6.83
N LYS A 149 -25.09 9.20 7.79
CA LYS A 149 -25.56 10.28 8.65
C LYS A 149 -25.88 11.55 7.84
N VAL A 150 -24.97 11.97 6.96
CA VAL A 150 -25.14 13.15 6.10
C VAL A 150 -26.35 12.98 5.18
N GLU A 151 -26.47 11.83 4.51
CA GLU A 151 -27.62 11.52 3.65
C GLU A 151 -28.94 11.46 4.42
N GLY A 152 -28.92 11.06 5.70
CA GLY A 152 -30.08 11.10 6.59
C GLY A 152 -30.51 12.53 6.92
N LEU A 153 -29.55 13.39 7.29
CA LEU A 153 -29.80 14.80 7.59
C LEU A 153 -30.29 15.58 6.37
N ALA A 154 -29.71 15.32 5.19
CA ALA A 154 -30.14 15.94 3.94
C ALA A 154 -31.60 15.61 3.62
N ARG A 155 -31.99 14.33 3.74
CA ARG A 155 -33.37 13.88 3.57
C ARG A 155 -34.33 14.55 4.55
N GLU A 156 -33.90 14.78 5.79
CA GLU A 156 -34.72 15.46 6.80
C GLU A 156 -34.91 16.96 6.49
N ILE A 157 -33.84 17.63 6.04
CA ILE A 157 -33.92 19.03 5.59
C ILE A 157 -34.85 19.17 4.38
N ASP A 158 -34.76 18.27 3.40
CA ASP A 158 -35.63 18.28 2.23
C ASP A 158 -37.11 18.10 2.63
N ARG A 159 -37.40 17.17 3.54
CA ARG A 159 -38.76 16.99 4.09
C ARG A 159 -39.30 18.27 4.72
N LYS A 160 -38.52 18.89 5.62
CA LYS A 160 -38.92 20.14 6.29
C LYS A 160 -39.12 21.29 5.29
N THR A 161 -38.28 21.37 4.28
CA THR A 161 -38.39 22.39 3.21
C THR A 161 -39.67 22.21 2.39
N ILE A 162 -40.06 20.97 2.09
CA ILE A 162 -41.33 20.66 1.39
C ILE A 162 -42.52 21.06 2.25
N VAL A 163 -42.48 20.81 3.56
CA VAL A 163 -43.55 21.21 4.49
C VAL A 163 -43.70 22.73 4.55
N ILE A 164 -42.58 23.46 4.70
CA ILE A 164 -42.60 24.93 4.77
C ILE A 164 -43.11 25.55 3.47
N LYS A 165 -42.78 25.00 2.29
CA LYS A 165 -43.27 25.51 1.00
C LYS A 165 -44.76 25.27 0.74
N LYS A 166 -45.40 24.40 1.53
CA LYS A 166 -46.83 24.07 1.42
C LYS A 166 -47.70 24.82 2.43
N ALA A 167 -47.09 25.45 3.43
CA ALA A 167 -47.74 26.32 4.40
C ALA A 167 -47.79 27.76 3.87
#